data_AF-A0A1H7YL00-F1
#
_entry.id   AF-A0A1H7YL00-F1
#
_cell.length_a   1.000
_cell.length_b   1.000
_cell.length_c   1.000
_cell.angle_alpha   90.00
_cell.angle_beta   90.00
_cell.angle_gamma   90.00
#
_symmetry.space_group_name_H-M   'P 1'
#
loop_
_entity.id
_entity.type
_entity.pdbx_description
1 polymer ?
#
loop_
_entity_poly.entity_id
_entity_poly.type
_entity_poly.pdbx_seq_one_letter_code
_entity_poly.pdbx_strand_id
1 'polypeptide(L)'
;MRKESDDFSKKLEGKTAESETKEVFDDLENELEERIPKETKIEDLKAKGNPRKNVTISNIDDIGKQAAKVEFQLVDELGFSIGKIERESVTYGGVQRRLNYKIKLKKIFSKDSQAFTTLMNKGATQTYDLPMLPFEDIMYADFNITTRVTSEYSGLGELMLDDAYKFYSTSKDIESVDGLFGVWLENADLYSGYGGKSVNLIKFWEAVDAGKSYEEAAFETFTGQWSRKNGFTKIIIKYVEENITLQKL
;
A
#
# COMPACT_ATOMS: atom_id res chain seq x y z
N MET A 1 52.21 61.17 -17.63
CA MET A 1 51.46 59.97 -18.06
C MET A 1 51.20 59.10 -16.84
N ARG A 2 49.96 59.11 -16.33
CA ARG A 2 49.33 58.04 -15.54
C ARG A 2 47.85 58.41 -15.48
N LYS A 3 47.04 57.70 -16.26
CA LYS A 3 45.61 57.86 -16.44
C LYS A 3 44.87 57.08 -15.36
N GLU A 4 43.88 57.73 -14.76
CA GLU A 4 42.51 57.24 -14.55
C GLU A 4 42.38 55.76 -14.18
N SER A 5 42.53 55.49 -12.88
CA SER A 5 41.86 54.42 -12.15
C SER A 5 41.35 55.07 -10.88
N ASP A 6 40.13 54.71 -10.44
CA ASP A 6 39.60 54.94 -9.08
C ASP A 6 38.44 55.93 -8.90
N ASP A 7 37.54 56.12 -9.89
CA ASP A 7 36.31 56.88 -9.60
C ASP A 7 35.00 56.38 -10.25
N PHE A 8 34.85 55.06 -10.41
CA PHE A 8 33.55 54.45 -10.75
C PHE A 8 33.09 53.34 -9.80
N SER A 9 33.92 52.93 -8.82
CA SER A 9 33.57 51.89 -7.85
C SER A 9 33.03 52.42 -6.52
N LYS A 10 32.61 53.68 -6.43
CA LYS A 10 32.10 54.30 -5.18
C LYS A 10 30.68 54.86 -5.25
N LYS A 11 29.88 54.47 -6.25
CA LYS A 11 28.50 54.95 -6.36
C LYS A 11 27.49 53.94 -6.91
N LEU A 12 27.60 52.70 -6.42
CA LEU A 12 26.57 51.67 -6.63
C LEU A 12 26.39 50.76 -5.40
N GLU A 13 26.63 51.30 -4.20
CA GLU A 13 26.03 50.78 -2.96
C GLU A 13 24.61 51.37 -2.85
N GLY A 14 23.74 50.86 -3.71
CA GLY A 14 22.34 51.24 -3.79
C GLY A 14 21.47 50.00 -3.59
N LYS A 15 21.12 49.75 -2.32
CA LYS A 15 19.89 49.10 -1.85
C LYS A 15 19.41 47.89 -2.69
N THR A 16 19.89 46.72 -2.31
CA THR A 16 19.29 45.43 -2.66
C THR A 16 17.84 45.36 -2.20
N ALA A 17 16.91 45.34 -3.15
CA ALA A 17 15.48 45.06 -2.93
C ALA A 17 15.18 43.58 -2.57
N GLU A 18 16.21 42.77 -2.32
CA GLU A 18 16.10 41.36 -1.97
C GLU A 18 16.08 41.08 -0.45
N SER A 19 16.47 42.04 0.41
CA SER A 19 16.40 41.82 1.86
C SER A 19 15.04 42.19 2.44
N GLU A 20 14.39 43.25 1.93
CA GLU A 20 13.09 43.71 2.41
C GLU A 20 11.92 42.81 1.94
N THR A 21 12.10 42.01 0.89
CA THR A 21 11.07 41.05 0.44
C THR A 21 11.17 39.70 1.16
N LYS A 22 12.34 39.29 1.67
CA LYS A 22 12.45 38.05 2.45
C LYS A 22 11.91 38.19 3.87
N GLU A 23 12.18 39.30 4.56
CA GLU A 23 11.66 39.51 5.91
C GLU A 23 10.12 39.56 5.95
N VAL A 24 9.47 40.13 4.92
CA VAL A 24 8.01 40.23 4.88
C VAL A 24 7.34 38.88 4.60
N PHE A 25 7.98 37.97 3.86
CA PHE A 25 7.43 36.63 3.61
C PHE A 25 7.67 35.67 4.77
N ASP A 26 8.83 35.73 5.44
CA ASP A 26 9.12 34.89 6.61
C ASP A 26 8.23 35.27 7.81
N ASP A 27 7.90 36.56 8.00
CA ASP A 27 6.97 37.01 9.05
C ASP A 27 5.51 36.60 8.75
N LEU A 28 5.08 36.60 7.48
CA LEU A 28 3.74 36.16 7.08
C LEU A 28 3.56 34.64 7.15
N GLU A 29 4.60 33.86 6.87
CA GLU A 29 4.58 32.39 6.97
C GLU A 29 4.56 31.95 8.44
N ASN A 30 5.31 32.63 9.32
CA ASN A 30 5.25 32.42 10.77
C ASN A 30 3.92 32.90 11.38
N GLU A 31 3.34 34.04 10.94
CA GLU A 31 2.02 34.48 11.42
C GLU A 31 0.87 33.57 10.93
N LEU A 32 0.99 32.92 9.76
CA LEU A 32 -0.01 31.94 9.28
C LEU A 32 0.12 30.58 9.99
N GLU A 33 1.34 30.14 10.32
CA GLU A 33 1.56 28.89 11.06
C GLU A 33 1.15 28.99 12.54
N GLU A 34 1.28 30.17 13.17
CA GLU A 34 0.81 30.39 14.54
C GLU A 34 -0.71 30.66 14.65
N ARG A 35 -1.38 31.11 13.59
CA ARG A 35 -2.82 31.48 13.63
C ARG A 35 -3.81 30.45 13.11
N ILE A 36 -3.38 29.31 12.57
CA ILE A 36 -4.28 28.16 12.44
C ILE A 36 -4.31 27.47 13.81
N PRO A 37 -5.37 27.62 14.61
CA PRO A 37 -5.40 26.98 15.91
C PRO A 37 -5.28 25.47 15.65
N LYS A 38 -4.26 24.83 16.24
CA LYS A 38 -4.09 23.37 16.21
C LYS A 38 -5.38 22.64 16.59
N GLU A 39 -6.23 23.30 17.38
CA GLU A 39 -7.56 22.85 17.80
C GLU A 39 -8.58 22.78 16.65
N THR A 40 -8.58 23.73 15.71
CA THR A 40 -9.56 23.76 14.60
C THR A 40 -9.32 22.64 13.59
N LYS A 41 -8.05 22.31 13.28
CA LYS A 41 -7.73 21.13 12.44
C LYS A 41 -8.06 19.81 13.15
N ILE A 42 -7.88 19.72 14.47
CA ILE A 42 -8.17 18.50 15.24
C ILE A 42 -9.68 18.27 15.37
N GLU A 43 -10.49 19.33 15.49
CA GLU A 43 -11.95 19.22 15.57
C GLU A 43 -12.59 18.85 14.22
N ASP A 44 -12.09 19.39 13.10
CA ASP A 44 -12.53 19.00 11.75
C ASP A 44 -12.22 17.53 11.41
N LEU A 45 -11.09 17.00 11.90
CA LEU A 45 -10.71 15.59 11.75
C LEU A 45 -11.56 14.65 12.62
N LYS A 46 -12.02 15.12 13.78
CA LYS A 46 -12.96 14.37 14.65
C LYS A 46 -14.37 14.34 14.06
N ALA A 47 -14.81 15.39 13.38
CA ALA A 47 -16.13 15.47 12.74
C ALA A 47 -16.27 14.58 11.49
N LYS A 48 -15.16 14.20 10.84
CA LYS A 48 -15.13 13.31 9.65
C LYS A 48 -14.76 11.85 9.94
N GLY A 49 -14.59 11.49 11.21
CA GLY A 49 -13.90 10.27 11.62
C GLY A 49 -12.40 10.45 11.45
N ASN A 50 -11.62 10.08 12.48
CA ASN A 50 -10.17 10.27 12.52
C ASN A 50 -9.54 9.65 11.26
N PRO A 51 -9.07 10.43 10.25
CA PRO A 51 -8.60 9.84 9.02
C PRO A 51 -7.32 9.07 9.31
N ARG A 52 -7.24 7.88 8.74
CA ARG A 52 -6.06 7.02 8.84
C ARG A 52 -4.86 7.78 8.29
N LYS A 53 -3.72 7.68 8.97
CA LYS A 53 -2.46 8.24 8.48
C LYS A 53 -1.98 7.42 7.30
N ASN A 54 -1.74 8.08 6.16
CA ASN A 54 -1.10 7.39 5.05
C ASN A 54 0.34 7.04 5.41
N VAL A 55 0.71 5.80 5.11
CA VAL A 55 2.04 5.28 5.36
C VAL A 55 2.80 5.18 4.05
N THR A 56 4.04 5.66 4.06
CA THR A 56 5.01 5.47 2.98
C THR A 56 6.30 4.89 3.53
N ILE A 57 7.30 4.68 2.66
CA ILE A 57 8.63 4.21 3.05
C ILE A 57 9.70 5.22 2.69
N SER A 58 10.70 5.40 3.56
CA SER A 58 11.82 6.30 3.27
C SER A 58 12.88 5.66 2.36
N ASN A 59 12.91 4.34 2.26
CA ASN A 59 13.85 3.55 1.47
C ASN A 59 13.18 2.90 0.25
N ILE A 60 12.60 3.71 -0.62
CA ILE A 60 11.83 3.26 -1.81
C ILE A 60 12.62 2.35 -2.76
N ASP A 61 13.94 2.55 -2.84
CA ASP A 61 14.83 1.75 -3.70
C ASP A 61 14.95 0.29 -3.26
N ASP A 62 14.47 -0.04 -2.05
CA ASP A 62 14.48 -1.41 -1.53
C ASP A 62 13.31 -2.26 -2.05
N ILE A 63 12.27 -1.64 -2.63
CA ILE A 63 11.13 -2.36 -3.20
C ILE A 63 11.61 -3.32 -4.30
N GLY A 64 11.26 -4.59 -4.16
CA GLY A 64 11.54 -5.66 -5.11
C GLY A 64 12.95 -6.24 -5.03
N LYS A 65 13.77 -5.85 -4.04
CA LYS A 65 15.14 -6.37 -3.92
C LYS A 65 15.18 -7.89 -3.75
N GLN A 66 16.01 -8.55 -4.56
CA GLN A 66 16.26 -10.01 -4.55
C GLN A 66 17.17 -10.44 -3.38
N ALA A 67 16.95 -9.90 -2.19
CA ALA A 67 17.67 -10.30 -0.97
C ALA A 67 16.88 -11.35 -0.18
N ALA A 68 17.52 -12.06 0.74
CA ALA A 68 16.80 -12.94 1.67
C ALA A 68 15.95 -12.14 2.68
N LYS A 69 16.46 -10.97 3.10
CA LYS A 69 15.81 -10.08 4.07
C LYS A 69 15.92 -8.62 3.62
N VAL A 70 14.84 -7.89 3.77
CA VAL A 70 14.73 -6.44 3.52
C VAL A 70 13.95 -5.81 4.66
N GLU A 71 14.32 -4.60 5.05
CA GLU A 71 13.62 -3.82 6.07
C GLU A 71 13.14 -2.51 5.47
N PHE A 72 11.84 -2.27 5.49
CA PHE A 72 11.23 -1.01 5.05
C PHE A 72 10.98 -0.09 6.24
N GLN A 73 11.53 1.12 6.20
CA GLN A 73 11.31 2.14 7.22
C GLN A 73 10.01 2.88 6.94
N LEU A 74 9.01 2.71 7.82
CA LEU A 74 7.70 3.33 7.65
C LEU A 74 7.72 4.76 8.19
N VAL A 75 7.23 5.69 7.38
CA VAL A 75 7.05 7.10 7.75
C VAL A 75 5.61 7.55 7.51
N ASP A 76 5.13 8.50 8.31
CA ASP A 76 3.86 9.18 8.05
C ASP A 76 4.02 10.31 7.02
N GLU A 77 2.93 11.03 6.75
CA GLU A 77 2.84 12.12 5.79
C GLU A 77 3.82 13.28 6.07
N LEU A 78 4.32 13.39 7.31
CA LEU A 78 5.28 14.41 7.73
C LEU A 78 6.73 13.88 7.76
N GLY A 79 6.95 12.64 7.32
CA GLY A 79 8.24 11.97 7.34
C GLY A 79 8.65 11.43 8.72
N PHE A 80 7.76 11.45 9.72
CA PHE A 80 8.09 10.89 11.02
C PHE A 80 8.08 9.37 10.97
N SER A 81 9.15 8.75 11.46
CA SER A 81 9.25 7.29 11.55
C SER A 81 8.21 6.72 12.52
N ILE A 82 7.29 5.90 11.99
CA ILE A 82 6.20 5.24 12.74
C ILE A 82 6.48 3.77 13.04
N GLY A 83 7.46 3.17 12.37
CA GLY A 83 7.79 1.76 12.53
C GLY A 83 8.57 1.21 11.34
N LYS A 84 8.46 -0.09 11.13
CA LYS A 84 9.09 -0.79 10.01
C LYS A 84 8.29 -2.02 9.57
N ILE A 85 8.56 -2.49 8.35
CA ILE A 85 8.16 -3.81 7.87
C ILE A 85 9.43 -4.62 7.59
N GLU A 86 9.53 -5.81 8.17
CA GLU A 86 10.58 -6.76 7.84
C GLU A 86 10.03 -7.78 6.83
N ARG A 87 10.67 -7.89 5.67
CA ARG A 87 10.31 -8.86 4.62
C ARG A 87 11.38 -9.93 4.51
N GLU A 88 10.98 -11.19 4.67
CA GLU A 88 11.79 -12.38 4.47
C GLU A 88 11.32 -13.17 3.24
N SER A 89 12.23 -13.48 2.32
CA SER A 89 11.92 -14.36 1.19
C SER A 89 12.19 -15.82 1.55
N VAL A 90 11.28 -16.69 1.14
CA VAL A 90 11.32 -18.13 1.40
C VAL A 90 11.36 -18.88 0.07
N THR A 91 12.33 -19.78 -0.02
CA THR A 91 12.55 -20.65 -1.16
C THR A 91 11.83 -21.98 -0.96
N TYR A 92 11.02 -22.38 -1.95
CA TYR A 92 10.42 -23.72 -2.01
C TYR A 92 10.92 -24.41 -3.28
N GLY A 93 11.52 -25.60 -3.12
CA GLY A 93 12.02 -26.37 -4.27
C GLY A 93 13.09 -25.65 -5.09
N GLY A 94 13.89 -24.78 -4.47
CA GLY A 94 14.96 -24.02 -5.14
C GLY A 94 14.52 -22.67 -5.74
N VAL A 95 13.22 -22.35 -5.76
CA VAL A 95 12.70 -21.07 -6.27
C VAL A 95 12.13 -20.21 -5.14
N GLN A 96 12.48 -18.92 -5.11
CA GLN A 96 11.89 -17.97 -4.15
C GLN A 96 10.44 -17.72 -4.52
N ARG A 97 9.51 -18.24 -3.71
CA ARG A 97 8.08 -18.24 -4.02
C ARG A 97 7.23 -17.52 -3.00
N ARG A 98 7.72 -17.30 -1.79
CA ARG A 98 6.94 -16.66 -0.72
C ARG A 98 7.70 -15.49 -0.12
N LEU A 99 6.99 -14.40 0.14
CA LEU A 99 7.46 -13.27 0.93
C LEU A 99 6.65 -13.21 2.21
N ASN A 100 7.30 -13.26 3.35
CA ASN A 100 6.69 -13.07 4.66
C ASN A 100 6.99 -11.66 5.15
N TYR A 101 5.96 -10.94 5.54
CA TYR A 101 6.01 -9.58 6.04
C TYR A 101 5.64 -9.55 7.52
N LYS A 102 6.49 -8.88 8.30
CA LYS A 102 6.27 -8.63 9.72
C LYS A 102 6.21 -7.13 9.97
N ILE A 103 5.04 -6.65 10.36
CA ILE A 103 4.80 -5.23 10.64
C ILE A 103 5.15 -4.93 12.10
N LYS A 104 6.03 -3.93 12.33
CA LYS A 104 6.48 -3.49 13.66
C LYS A 104 6.28 -1.99 13.83
N LEU A 105 5.19 -1.60 14.51
CA LEU A 105 4.85 -0.19 14.75
C LEU A 105 5.27 0.24 16.16
N LYS A 106 5.79 1.47 16.30
CA LYS A 106 6.31 1.97 17.58
C LYS A 106 5.25 2.10 18.68
N LYS A 107 4.01 2.44 18.30
CA LYS A 107 2.90 2.72 19.24
C LYS A 107 1.87 1.58 19.33
N ILE A 108 1.98 0.57 18.47
CA ILE A 108 1.09 -0.58 18.46
C ILE A 108 1.91 -1.84 18.75
N PHE A 109 1.84 -2.29 20.00
CA PHE A 109 2.26 -3.64 20.36
C PHE A 109 1.21 -4.63 19.85
N SER A 110 1.28 -4.99 18.58
CA SER A 110 0.52 -6.11 18.04
C SER A 110 1.34 -7.39 18.21
N LYS A 111 0.69 -8.49 18.58
CA LYS A 111 1.19 -9.82 18.20
C LYS A 111 1.44 -9.76 16.69
N ASP A 112 2.62 -10.22 16.27
CA ASP A 112 3.12 -10.20 14.90
C ASP A 112 1.97 -10.30 13.88
N SER A 113 1.64 -9.20 13.19
CA SER A 113 0.76 -9.28 12.02
C SER A 113 1.55 -10.05 10.97
N GLN A 114 1.11 -11.27 10.68
CA GLN A 114 1.70 -12.11 9.64
C GLN A 114 0.98 -11.80 8.35
N ALA A 115 1.65 -11.10 7.46
CA ALA A 115 1.21 -10.88 6.09
C ALA A 115 2.15 -11.68 5.17
N PHE A 116 1.63 -12.24 4.10
CA PHE A 116 2.48 -12.89 3.12
C PHE A 116 1.93 -12.80 1.70
N THR A 117 2.84 -12.92 0.74
CA THR A 117 2.51 -13.21 -0.64
C THR A 117 3.15 -14.52 -1.06
N THR A 118 2.50 -15.25 -1.96
CA THR A 118 3.07 -16.45 -2.58
C THR A 118 2.82 -16.40 -4.08
N LEU A 119 3.84 -16.64 -4.89
CA LEU A 119 3.66 -16.87 -6.32
C LEU A 119 3.22 -18.32 -6.52
N MET A 120 1.97 -18.49 -6.94
CA MET A 120 1.36 -19.77 -7.23
C MET A 120 1.51 -20.06 -8.71
N ASN A 121 2.15 -21.19 -9.02
CA ASN A 121 2.24 -21.70 -10.38
C ASN A 121 1.26 -22.86 -10.60
N LYS A 122 1.25 -23.41 -11.82
CA LYS A 122 0.45 -24.58 -12.22
C LYS A 122 0.41 -25.75 -11.22
N GLY A 123 1.49 -26.02 -10.48
CA GLY A 123 1.51 -27.10 -9.49
C GLY A 123 0.62 -26.82 -8.27
N ALA A 124 0.57 -25.56 -7.85
CA ALA A 124 -0.27 -25.11 -6.74
C ALA A 124 -1.76 -25.06 -7.11
N THR A 125 -2.10 -24.72 -8.36
CA THR A 125 -3.50 -24.58 -8.80
C THR A 125 -4.29 -25.87 -8.74
N GLN A 126 -3.66 -27.01 -9.06
CA GLN A 126 -4.28 -28.33 -8.94
C GLN A 126 -4.60 -28.71 -7.49
N THR A 127 -3.89 -28.13 -6.52
CA THR A 127 -4.08 -28.43 -5.09
C THR A 127 -5.19 -27.59 -4.48
N TYR A 128 -5.38 -26.35 -4.96
CA TYR A 128 -6.28 -25.36 -4.36
C TYR A 128 -7.50 -24.99 -5.21
N ASP A 129 -7.68 -25.64 -6.37
CA ASP A 129 -8.82 -25.45 -7.30
C ASP A 129 -9.08 -23.96 -7.67
N LEU A 130 -7.98 -23.20 -7.77
CA LEU A 130 -8.01 -21.77 -8.03
C LEU A 130 -8.41 -21.47 -9.48
N PRO A 131 -9.09 -20.33 -9.74
CA PRO A 131 -9.53 -19.94 -11.07
C PRO A 131 -8.37 -19.40 -11.93
N MET A 132 -7.40 -20.27 -12.24
CA MET A 132 -6.18 -19.94 -12.95
C MET A 132 -6.01 -20.84 -14.18
N LEU A 133 -5.46 -20.29 -15.25
CA LEU A 133 -5.10 -21.08 -16.43
C LEU A 133 -3.82 -21.90 -16.18
N PRO A 134 -3.62 -23.02 -16.93
CA PRO A 134 -2.50 -23.94 -16.70
C PRO A 134 -1.08 -23.38 -16.90
N PHE A 135 -0.94 -22.14 -17.33
CA PHE A 135 0.33 -21.49 -17.63
C PHE A 135 0.48 -20.14 -16.91
N GLU A 136 -0.44 -19.82 -15.99
CA GLU A 136 -0.42 -18.57 -15.25
C GLU A 136 0.35 -18.71 -13.94
N ASP A 137 1.18 -17.72 -13.66
CA ASP A 137 1.80 -17.47 -12.37
C ASP A 137 1.04 -16.33 -11.68
N ILE A 138 0.27 -16.68 -10.65
CA ILE A 138 -0.59 -15.74 -9.94
C ILE A 138 -0.01 -15.43 -8.58
N MET A 139 0.09 -14.15 -8.27
CA MET A 139 0.44 -13.68 -6.94
C MET A 139 -0.76 -13.86 -6.01
N TYR A 140 -0.64 -14.74 -5.02
CA TYR A 140 -1.57 -14.83 -3.90
C TYR A 140 -1.14 -13.88 -2.79
N ALA A 141 -2.06 -13.15 -2.18
CA ALA A 141 -1.78 -12.26 -1.06
C ALA A 141 -2.78 -12.44 0.09
N ASP A 142 -2.24 -12.68 1.29
CA ASP A 142 -3.01 -12.73 2.54
C ASP A 142 -2.36 -11.82 3.59
N PHE A 143 -3.02 -10.69 3.83
CA PHE A 143 -2.55 -9.65 4.73
C PHE A 143 -3.42 -9.60 5.96
N ASN A 144 -3.07 -10.40 6.96
CA ASN A 144 -3.73 -10.36 8.26
C ASN A 144 -3.25 -9.15 9.09
N ILE A 145 -3.65 -7.95 8.65
CA ILE A 145 -3.41 -6.69 9.35
C ILE A 145 -4.59 -6.45 10.29
N THR A 146 -4.33 -6.31 11.59
CA THR A 146 -5.42 -6.12 12.57
C THR A 146 -6.18 -4.80 12.37
N THR A 147 -7.45 -4.73 12.77
CA THR A 147 -8.25 -3.49 12.74
C THR A 147 -7.68 -2.38 13.60
N ARG A 148 -6.95 -2.73 14.67
CA ARG A 148 -6.20 -1.74 15.46
C ARG A 148 -5.15 -1.01 14.61
N VAL A 149 -4.50 -1.70 13.69
CA VAL A 149 -3.55 -1.07 12.77
C VAL A 149 -4.28 -0.35 11.66
N THR A 150 -5.26 -0.98 11.02
CA THR A 150 -5.96 -0.38 9.86
C THR A 150 -6.91 0.76 10.24
N SER A 151 -7.23 0.95 11.52
CA SER A 151 -7.95 2.16 12.00
C SER A 151 -7.04 3.38 12.17
N GLU A 152 -5.73 3.18 12.34
CA GLU A 152 -4.75 4.26 12.47
C GLU A 152 -3.98 4.53 11.17
N TYR A 153 -3.76 3.50 10.35
CA TYR A 153 -2.85 3.55 9.20
C TYR A 153 -3.48 3.01 7.91
N SER A 154 -3.16 3.64 6.79
CA SER A 154 -3.49 3.22 5.42
C SER A 154 -2.22 3.02 4.58
N GLY A 155 -2.34 2.35 3.42
CA GLY A 155 -1.23 2.15 2.48
C GLY A 155 -0.34 0.92 2.71
N LEU A 156 -0.37 0.31 3.91
CA LEU A 156 0.47 -0.86 4.24
C LEU A 156 0.26 -2.06 3.29
N GLY A 157 -0.99 -2.36 2.93
CA GLY A 157 -1.30 -3.45 2.01
C GLY A 157 -0.78 -3.19 0.61
N GLU A 158 -0.96 -1.97 0.09
CA GLU A 158 -0.49 -1.57 -1.23
C GLU A 158 1.04 -1.64 -1.33
N LEU A 159 1.73 -1.13 -0.30
CA LEU A 159 3.19 -1.25 -0.19
C LEU A 159 3.68 -2.70 -0.30
N MET A 160 3.01 -3.63 0.38
CA MET A 160 3.38 -5.06 0.33
C MET A 160 3.07 -5.68 -1.03
N LEU A 161 1.99 -5.28 -1.73
CA LEU A 161 1.71 -5.74 -3.09
C LEU A 161 2.72 -5.18 -4.09
N ASP A 162 3.08 -3.90 -3.98
CA ASP A 162 4.05 -3.26 -4.87
C ASP A 162 5.44 -3.92 -4.73
N ASP A 163 5.86 -4.20 -3.48
CA ASP A 163 7.09 -4.94 -3.21
C ASP A 163 7.04 -6.35 -3.78
N ALA A 164 5.99 -7.11 -3.50
CA ALA A 164 5.85 -8.48 -3.98
C ALA A 164 5.81 -8.55 -5.51
N TYR A 165 5.01 -7.69 -6.15
CA TYR A 165 4.89 -7.64 -7.60
C TYR A 165 6.23 -7.32 -8.25
N LYS A 166 6.96 -6.32 -7.76
CA LYS A 166 8.29 -5.97 -8.29
C LYS A 166 9.31 -7.06 -8.01
N PHE A 167 9.25 -7.70 -6.85
CA PHE A 167 10.12 -8.82 -6.50
C PHE A 167 9.93 -10.00 -7.45
N TYR A 168 8.70 -10.44 -7.69
CA TYR A 168 8.44 -11.56 -8.59
C TYR A 168 8.74 -11.20 -10.05
N SER A 169 8.34 -10.02 -10.51
CA SER A 169 8.53 -9.58 -11.90
C SER A 169 9.99 -9.29 -12.29
N THR A 170 10.89 -9.14 -11.31
CA THR A 170 12.33 -8.93 -11.56
C THR A 170 13.18 -10.16 -11.26
N SER A 171 12.56 -11.26 -10.83
CA SER A 171 13.26 -12.51 -10.60
C SER A 171 13.64 -13.17 -11.92
N LYS A 172 14.81 -13.80 -11.98
CA LYS A 172 15.29 -14.48 -13.19
C LYS A 172 14.57 -15.79 -13.46
N ASP A 173 13.94 -16.37 -12.44
CA ASP A 173 13.31 -17.69 -12.50
C ASP A 173 11.78 -17.61 -12.72
N ILE A 174 11.25 -16.40 -12.92
CA ILE A 174 9.82 -16.11 -13.10
C ILE A 174 9.67 -15.38 -14.43
N GLU A 175 8.85 -15.94 -15.33
CA GLU A 175 8.63 -15.38 -16.67
C GLU A 175 7.69 -14.16 -16.60
N SER A 176 6.60 -14.29 -15.86
CA SER A 176 5.59 -13.26 -15.67
C SER A 176 4.86 -13.39 -14.35
N VAL A 177 4.17 -12.32 -13.97
CA VAL A 177 3.12 -12.36 -12.93
C VAL A 177 1.81 -12.00 -13.63
N ASP A 178 0.98 -13.00 -13.87
CA ASP A 178 -0.18 -12.90 -14.77
C ASP A 178 -1.43 -12.36 -14.07
N GLY A 179 -1.40 -12.28 -12.73
CA GLY A 179 -2.51 -11.74 -11.95
C GLY A 179 -2.28 -11.75 -10.45
N LEU A 180 -3.33 -11.30 -9.75
CA LEU A 180 -3.41 -11.25 -8.29
C LEU A 180 -4.67 -11.99 -7.83
N PHE A 181 -4.49 -12.88 -6.85
CA PHE A 181 -5.58 -13.46 -6.08
C PHE A 181 -5.50 -12.94 -4.64
N GLY A 182 -6.41 -12.04 -4.29
CA GLY A 182 -6.64 -11.65 -2.89
C GLY A 182 -7.45 -12.70 -2.13
N VAL A 183 -7.55 -12.56 -0.82
CA VAL A 183 -8.45 -13.41 -0.03
C VAL A 183 -9.91 -12.95 -0.17
N TRP A 184 -10.81 -13.91 -0.43
CA TRP A 184 -12.26 -13.71 -0.63
C TRP A 184 -13.05 -14.74 0.17
N LEU A 185 -13.08 -14.58 1.49
CA LEU A 185 -13.72 -15.57 2.35
C LEU A 185 -14.55 -14.97 3.47
N GLU A 186 -15.58 -15.73 3.86
CA GLU A 186 -16.40 -15.51 5.04
C GLU A 186 -15.98 -16.54 6.09
N ASN A 187 -15.42 -16.05 7.20
CA ASN A 187 -14.98 -16.87 8.32
C ASN A 187 -14.99 -16.00 9.58
N ALA A 188 -15.96 -16.25 10.45
CA ALA A 188 -16.18 -15.48 11.67
C ALA A 188 -14.97 -15.52 12.62
N ASP A 189 -14.27 -16.65 12.69
CA ASP A 189 -13.14 -16.82 13.61
C ASP A 189 -11.91 -16.04 13.12
N LEU A 190 -11.54 -16.20 11.84
CA LEU A 190 -10.38 -15.54 11.24
C LEU A 190 -10.57 -14.03 11.06
N TYR A 191 -11.79 -13.60 10.74
CA TYR A 191 -12.12 -12.20 10.44
C TYR A 191 -13.01 -11.54 11.50
N SER A 192 -13.03 -12.03 12.74
CA SER A 192 -13.86 -11.47 13.83
C SER A 192 -13.71 -9.96 13.98
N GLY A 193 -12.47 -9.44 13.89
CA GLY A 193 -12.20 -8.00 13.95
C GLY A 193 -12.76 -7.20 12.75
N TYR A 194 -13.05 -7.86 11.64
CA TYR A 194 -13.57 -7.31 10.38
C TYR A 194 -15.05 -7.68 10.13
N GLY A 195 -15.78 -8.18 11.13
CA GLY A 195 -17.19 -8.56 10.98
C GLY A 195 -17.39 -9.93 10.31
N GLY A 196 -16.37 -10.80 10.36
CA GLY A 196 -16.43 -12.18 9.89
C GLY A 196 -16.22 -12.36 8.38
N LYS A 197 -15.85 -11.31 7.66
CA LYS A 197 -15.58 -11.33 6.22
C LYS A 197 -14.27 -10.64 5.88
N SER A 198 -13.61 -11.12 4.83
CA SER A 198 -12.48 -10.40 4.23
C SER A 198 -12.90 -9.02 3.72
N VAL A 199 -11.98 -8.05 3.76
CA VAL A 199 -12.25 -6.67 3.31
C VAL A 199 -12.64 -6.61 1.83
N ASN A 200 -12.04 -7.46 0.99
CA ASN A 200 -12.41 -7.57 -0.42
C ASN A 200 -13.86 -8.01 -0.59
N LEU A 201 -14.30 -9.03 0.15
CA LEU A 201 -15.67 -9.53 0.06
C LEU A 201 -16.69 -8.48 0.53
N ILE A 202 -16.38 -7.72 1.59
CA ILE A 202 -17.22 -6.61 2.06
C ILE A 202 -17.36 -5.55 0.95
N LYS A 203 -16.24 -5.07 0.40
CA LYS A 203 -16.23 -4.02 -0.63
C LYS A 203 -16.91 -4.45 -1.92
N PHE A 204 -16.80 -5.72 -2.26
CA PHE A 204 -17.48 -6.30 -3.41
C PHE A 204 -19.00 -6.26 -3.26
N TRP A 205 -19.52 -6.74 -2.14
CA TRP A 205 -20.98 -6.73 -1.93
C TRP A 205 -21.53 -5.31 -1.78
N GLU A 206 -20.79 -4.39 -1.14
CA GLU A 206 -21.16 -2.96 -1.13
C GLU A 206 -21.28 -2.38 -2.55
N ALA A 207 -20.39 -2.77 -3.47
CA ALA A 207 -20.42 -2.32 -4.86
C ALA A 207 -21.58 -2.95 -5.65
N VAL A 208 -21.86 -4.24 -5.42
CA VAL A 208 -23.00 -4.95 -6.02
C VAL A 208 -24.32 -4.34 -5.54
N ASP A 209 -24.46 -4.07 -4.25
CA ASP A 209 -25.64 -3.44 -3.65
C ASP A 209 -25.85 -2.01 -4.19
N ALA A 210 -24.78 -1.35 -4.61
CA ALA A 210 -24.82 -0.06 -5.31
C ALA A 210 -25.14 -0.16 -6.81
N GLY A 211 -25.43 -1.37 -7.32
CA GLY A 211 -25.88 -1.62 -8.69
C GLY A 211 -24.77 -1.89 -9.71
N LYS A 212 -23.53 -2.11 -9.28
CA LYS A 212 -22.42 -2.46 -10.19
C LYS A 212 -22.50 -3.91 -10.67
N SER A 213 -21.99 -4.19 -11.87
CA SER A 213 -21.77 -5.57 -12.32
C SER A 213 -20.77 -6.27 -11.40
N TYR A 214 -20.70 -7.60 -11.44
CA TYR A 214 -19.71 -8.32 -10.62
C TYR A 214 -18.27 -8.01 -11.05
N GLU A 215 -18.03 -7.81 -12.34
CA GLU A 215 -16.72 -7.38 -12.83
C GLU A 215 -16.37 -5.98 -12.32
N GLU A 216 -17.32 -5.04 -12.40
CA GLU A 216 -17.12 -3.69 -11.88
C GLU A 216 -16.88 -3.72 -10.37
N ALA A 217 -17.69 -4.48 -9.62
CA ALA A 217 -17.58 -4.63 -8.18
C ALA A 217 -16.25 -5.28 -7.73
N ALA A 218 -15.75 -6.27 -8.47
CA ALA A 218 -14.45 -6.88 -8.19
C ALA A 218 -13.32 -5.85 -8.28
N PHE A 219 -13.38 -4.92 -9.23
CA PHE A 219 -12.42 -3.82 -9.32
C PHE A 219 -12.60 -2.71 -8.28
N GLU A 220 -13.73 -2.66 -7.55
CA GLU A 220 -13.92 -1.73 -6.43
C GLU A 220 -13.24 -2.21 -5.14
N THR A 221 -12.80 -3.47 -5.09
CA THR A 221 -12.11 -4.03 -3.93
C THR A 221 -10.67 -3.52 -3.82
N PHE A 222 -10.06 -3.67 -2.64
CA PHE A 222 -8.67 -3.27 -2.43
C PHE A 222 -7.72 -3.92 -3.45
N THR A 223 -7.82 -5.25 -3.63
CA THR A 223 -6.99 -5.96 -4.62
C THR A 223 -7.38 -5.62 -6.05
N GLY A 224 -8.67 -5.38 -6.32
CA GLY A 224 -9.13 -4.98 -7.64
C GLY A 224 -8.60 -3.61 -8.08
N GLN A 225 -8.68 -2.62 -7.19
CA GLN A 225 -8.14 -1.27 -7.44
C GLN A 225 -6.63 -1.31 -7.69
N TRP A 226 -5.89 -2.06 -6.87
CA TRP A 226 -4.46 -2.28 -7.07
C TRP A 226 -4.16 -2.96 -8.41
N SER A 227 -4.91 -4.01 -8.76
CA SER A 227 -4.77 -4.72 -10.02
C SER A 227 -5.01 -3.81 -11.22
N ARG A 228 -6.07 -3.00 -11.19
CA ARG A 228 -6.37 -2.03 -12.24
C ARG A 228 -5.24 -0.99 -12.40
N LYS A 229 -4.72 -0.46 -11.28
CA LYS A 229 -3.59 0.49 -11.26
C LYS A 229 -2.33 -0.10 -11.91
N ASN A 230 -2.13 -1.41 -11.79
CA ASN A 230 -0.99 -2.14 -12.35
C ASN A 230 -1.27 -2.79 -13.71
N GLY A 231 -2.32 -2.35 -14.42
CA GLY A 231 -2.58 -2.75 -15.81
C GLY A 231 -3.29 -4.09 -15.99
N PHE A 232 -3.72 -4.75 -14.91
CA PHE A 232 -4.55 -5.94 -15.01
C PHE A 232 -5.99 -5.55 -15.36
N THR A 233 -6.53 -6.14 -16.44
CA THR A 233 -7.82 -5.75 -17.02
C THR A 233 -8.86 -6.86 -17.02
N LYS A 234 -8.44 -8.11 -16.80
CA LYS A 234 -9.31 -9.28 -16.82
C LYS A 234 -9.62 -9.75 -15.40
N ILE A 235 -10.88 -10.10 -15.16
CA ILE A 235 -11.33 -10.74 -13.92
C ILE A 235 -11.76 -12.16 -14.25
N ILE A 236 -11.40 -13.12 -13.40
CA ILE A 236 -11.90 -14.49 -13.46
C ILE A 236 -12.67 -14.75 -12.17
N ILE A 237 -14.00 -14.88 -12.30
CA ILE A 237 -14.89 -15.27 -11.20
C ILE A 237 -15.23 -16.73 -11.38
N LYS A 238 -14.95 -17.54 -10.37
CA LYS A 238 -15.39 -18.93 -10.33
C LYS A 238 -16.49 -19.07 -9.30
N TYR A 239 -17.69 -19.36 -9.79
CA TYR A 239 -18.79 -19.78 -8.95
C TYR A 239 -18.54 -21.22 -8.54
N VAL A 240 -18.52 -21.48 -7.24
CA VAL A 240 -18.70 -22.83 -6.74
C VAL A 240 -20.20 -23.02 -6.62
N GLU A 241 -20.82 -23.65 -7.62
CA GLU A 241 -22.21 -24.12 -7.49
C GLU A 241 -22.26 -25.13 -6.35
N GLU A 242 -22.90 -24.79 -5.23
CA GLU A 242 -23.23 -25.76 -4.20
C GLU A 242 -24.19 -26.81 -4.79
N ASN A 243 -23.84 -28.09 -4.58
CA ASN A 243 -24.55 -29.27 -5.05
C ASN A 243 -26.09 -29.20 -4.88
N ILE A 244 -26.81 -28.89 -5.96
CA ILE A 244 -28.24 -29.22 -6.06
C ILE A 244 -28.35 -30.74 -6.30
N THR A 245 -28.48 -31.50 -5.22
CA THR A 245 -28.88 -32.91 -5.30
C THR A 245 -30.41 -32.96 -5.42
N LEU A 246 -30.94 -32.95 -6.65
CA LEU A 246 -32.32 -33.37 -6.89
C LEU A 246 -32.35 -34.89 -6.89
N GLN A 247 -32.78 -35.48 -5.77
CA GLN A 247 -33.15 -36.89 -5.76
C GLN A 247 -34.40 -37.08 -6.63
N LYS A 248 -34.30 -38.00 -7.57
CA LYS A 248 -35.46 -38.49 -8.33
C LYS A 248 -36.24 -39.46 -7.42
N LEU A 249 -37.54 -39.21 -7.25
CA LEU A 249 -38.49 -40.16 -6.64
C LEU A 249 -38.51 -41.48 -7.42
#